data_AF-A0A101UR78-F1
#
_entry.id   AF-A0A101UR78-F1
#
_cell.length_a   1.000
_cell.length_b   1.000
_cell.length_c   1.000
_cell.angle_alpha   90.00
_cell.angle_beta   90.00
_cell.angle_gamma   90.00
#
_symmetry.space_group_name_H-M   'P 1'
#
loop_
_entity.id
_entity.type
_entity.pdbx_description
1 polymer ?
#
loop_
_entity_poly.entity_id
_entity_poly.type
_entity_poly.pdbx_seq_one_letter_code
_entity_poly.pdbx_strand_id
1 'polypeptide(L)'
;MVSERMLQPGDRLLCFTDGLFEEHQAGGEQFGEEQLIEWTNRILHERTQVRAVVRTLSHALKQERGGTTSDDATVFLIEWRGGDAHHLAAFGPR
;
A
#
# COMPACT_ATOMS: atom_id res chain seq x y z
N MET A 1 -13.96 -11.94 8.59
CA MET A 1 -13.43 -12.79 7.51
C MET A 1 -11.92 -12.75 7.61
N VAL A 2 -11.25 -13.89 7.54
CA VAL A 2 -9.78 -13.99 7.61
C VAL A 2 -9.30 -14.56 6.29
N SER A 3 -8.22 -14.00 5.74
CA SER A 3 -7.58 -14.47 4.51
C SER A 3 -6.10 -14.71 4.79
N GLU A 4 -5.59 -15.83 4.32
CA GLU A 4 -4.19 -16.23 4.48
C GLU A 4 -3.54 -16.43 3.11
N ARG A 5 -2.29 -15.99 2.97
CA ARG A 5 -1.48 -16.14 1.75
C ARG A 5 -0.02 -16.43 2.13
N MET A 6 0.62 -17.33 1.39
CA MET A 6 2.04 -17.65 1.55
C MET A 6 2.87 -16.73 0.66
N LEU A 7 3.81 -16.00 1.26
CA LEU A 7 4.64 -14.99 0.58
C LEU A 7 6.04 -15.54 0.27
N GLN A 8 6.58 -15.16 -0.88
CA GLN A 8 7.95 -15.44 -1.32
C GLN A 8 8.84 -14.21 -1.11
N PRO A 9 10.14 -14.38 -0.79
CA PRO A 9 11.06 -13.26 -0.67
C PRO A 9 11.04 -12.37 -1.92
N GLY A 10 10.83 -11.07 -1.73
CA GLY A 10 10.60 -10.09 -2.80
C GLY A 10 9.14 -9.70 -3.00
N ASP A 11 8.18 -10.49 -2.48
CA ASP A 11 6.76 -10.13 -2.52
C ASP A 11 6.48 -8.84 -1.77
N ARG A 12 5.54 -8.06 -2.29
CA ARG A 12 5.15 -6.76 -1.72
C ARG A 12 3.65 -6.71 -1.47
N LEU A 13 3.26 -6.26 -0.29
CA LEU A 13 1.87 -5.97 0.04
C LEU A 13 1.68 -4.46 0.14
N LEU A 14 0.70 -3.95 -0.60
CA LEU A 14 0.19 -2.60 -0.44
C LEU A 14 -1.12 -2.68 0.35
N CYS A 15 -1.20 -1.97 1.46
CA CYS A 15 -2.41 -1.84 2.27
C CYS A 15 -2.81 -0.37 2.34
N PHE A 16 -4.10 -0.08 2.29
CA PHE A 16 -4.62 1.27 2.33
C PHE A 16 -5.97 1.33 3.06
N THR A 17 -6.33 2.52 3.55
CA THR A 17 -7.67 2.80 4.08
C THR A 17 -8.61 3.28 2.97
N ASP A 18 -9.91 3.07 3.15
CA ASP A 18 -11.00 3.57 2.28
C ASP A 18 -11.00 5.09 2.15
N GLY A 19 -10.55 5.78 3.20
CA GLY A 19 -10.24 7.21 3.17
C GLY A 19 -9.35 7.60 1.98
N LEU A 20 -8.64 6.66 1.31
CA LEU A 20 -7.91 6.81 0.04
C LEU A 20 -8.76 7.01 -1.23
N PHE A 21 -10.06 6.71 -1.21
CA PHE A 21 -10.95 6.87 -2.37
C PHE A 21 -12.15 7.79 -2.12
N GLU A 22 -12.45 8.11 -0.85
CA GLU A 22 -13.67 8.82 -0.45
C GLU A 22 -13.74 10.29 -0.88
N GLU A 23 -12.62 10.92 -1.21
CA GLU A 23 -12.59 12.31 -1.66
C GLU A 23 -12.66 12.45 -3.17
N HIS A 24 -13.88 12.55 -3.69
CA HIS A 24 -14.10 13.08 -5.03
C HIS A 24 -15.21 14.13 -5.04
N GLN A 25 -15.00 15.17 -5.85
CA GLN A 25 -16.05 16.11 -6.26
C GLN A 25 -17.23 15.32 -6.86
N ALA A 26 -18.45 15.70 -6.47
CA ALA A 26 -19.67 15.15 -7.04
C ALA A 26 -19.63 15.24 -8.60
N GLY A 27 -19.47 14.09 -9.26
CA GLY A 27 -19.52 13.96 -10.72
C GLY A 27 -18.20 13.67 -11.46
N GLY A 28 -17.06 13.46 -10.77
CA GLY A 28 -15.80 13.02 -11.40
C GLY A 28 -15.65 11.49 -11.48
N GLU A 29 -14.80 10.98 -12.39
CA GLU A 29 -14.38 9.58 -12.38
C GLU A 29 -13.67 9.27 -11.06
N GLN A 30 -14.09 8.20 -10.39
CA GLN A 30 -13.53 7.77 -9.12
C GLN A 30 -12.10 7.25 -9.34
N PHE A 31 -11.10 7.87 -8.69
CA PHE A 31 -9.82 7.20 -8.46
C PHE A 31 -10.10 5.94 -7.63
N GLY A 32 -10.08 4.79 -8.30
CA GLY A 32 -10.51 3.51 -7.76
C GLY A 32 -9.34 2.55 -7.51
N GLU A 33 -9.68 1.37 -7.00
CA GLU A 33 -8.72 0.29 -6.73
C GLU A 33 -7.88 -0.08 -7.97
N GLU A 34 -8.50 -0.12 -9.16
CA GLU A 34 -7.81 -0.44 -10.42
C GLU A 34 -6.72 0.58 -10.77
N GLN A 35 -7.01 1.88 -10.64
CA GLN A 35 -6.04 2.94 -10.91
C GLN A 35 -4.87 2.88 -9.92
N LEU A 36 -5.15 2.58 -8.64
CA LEU A 36 -4.12 2.37 -7.64
C LEU A 36 -3.23 1.17 -7.98
N ILE A 37 -3.81 0.06 -8.45
CA ILE A 37 -3.06 -1.13 -8.89
C ILE A 37 -2.14 -0.78 -10.07
N GLU A 38 -2.67 -0.12 -11.11
CA GLU A 38 -1.89 0.27 -12.28
C GLU A 38 -0.72 1.18 -11.92
N TRP A 39 -0.98 2.19 -11.08
CA TRP A 39 0.04 3.14 -10.64
C TRP A 39 1.12 2.47 -9.80
N THR A 40 0.70 1.59 -8.89
CA THR A 40 1.61 0.81 -8.06
C THR A 40 2.50 -0.06 -8.93
N ASN A 41 1.94 -0.77 -9.90
CA ASN A 41 2.70 -1.58 -10.85
C ASN A 41 3.72 -0.75 -11.64
N ARG A 42 3.32 0.43 -12.15
CA ARG A 42 4.23 1.34 -12.86
C ARG A 42 5.38 1.81 -11.97
N ILE A 43 5.08 2.29 -10.76
CA ILE A 43 6.10 2.81 -9.84
C ILE A 43 7.04 1.70 -9.38
N LEU A 44 6.53 0.50 -9.11
CA LEU A 44 7.33 -0.68 -8.75
C LEU A 44 8.26 -1.10 -9.89
N HIS A 45 7.85 -0.92 -11.14
CA HIS A 45 8.70 -1.19 -12.31
C HIS A 45 9.85 -0.18 -12.43
N GLU A 46 9.59 1.09 -12.14
CA GLU A 46 10.59 2.16 -12.23
C GLU A 46 11.51 2.26 -11.01
N ARG A 47 11.05 1.79 -9.84
CA ARG A 47 11.73 1.99 -8.56
C ARG A 47 11.79 0.69 -7.76
N THR A 48 13.02 0.23 -7.51
CA THR A 48 13.28 -0.94 -6.68
C THR A 48 13.27 -0.63 -5.18
N GLN A 49 13.53 0.61 -4.77
CA GLN A 49 13.60 0.97 -3.35
C GLN A 49 12.21 1.29 -2.77
N VAL A 50 11.77 0.50 -1.78
CA VAL A 50 10.47 0.64 -1.08
C VAL A 50 10.17 2.08 -0.66
N ARG A 51 11.15 2.79 -0.07
CA ARG A 51 10.97 4.18 0.37
C ARG A 51 10.64 5.13 -0.78
N ALA A 52 11.27 4.94 -1.94
CA ALA A 52 11.04 5.78 -3.10
C ALA A 52 9.66 5.51 -3.72
N VAL A 53 9.22 4.24 -3.69
CA VAL A 53 7.88 3.83 -4.10
C VAL A 53 6.82 4.49 -3.22
N VAL A 54 6.93 4.35 -1.89
CA VAL A 54 5.98 4.95 -0.94
C VAL A 54 5.93 6.47 -1.09
N ARG A 55 7.08 7.14 -1.19
CA ARG A 55 7.09 8.60 -1.33
C ARG A 55 6.41 9.04 -2.63
N THR A 56 6.64 8.32 -3.73
CA THR A 56 6.00 8.63 -5.01
C THR A 56 4.48 8.43 -4.93
N LEU A 57 4.03 7.31 -4.36
CA LEU A 57 2.62 7.03 -4.12
C LEU A 57 1.97 8.12 -3.26
N SER A 58 2.57 8.47 -2.12
CA SER A 58 2.03 9.50 -1.23
C SER A 58 1.89 10.87 -1.91
N HIS A 59 2.85 11.27 -2.75
CA HIS A 59 2.75 12.53 -3.49
C HIS A 59 1.68 12.48 -4.57
N ALA A 60 1.60 11.39 -5.33
CA ALA A 60 0.64 11.24 -6.39
C ALA A 60 -0.80 11.23 -5.83
N LEU A 61 -1.03 10.50 -4.73
CA LEU A 61 -2.32 10.48 -4.03
C LEU A 61 -2.71 11.84 -3.46
N LYS A 62 -1.76 12.61 -2.93
CA LYS A 62 -2.02 13.99 -2.48
C LYS A 62 -2.38 14.94 -3.63
N GLN A 63 -1.80 14.74 -4.81
CA GLN A 63 -2.12 15.55 -6.00
C GLN A 63 -3.51 15.25 -6.53
N GLU A 64 -3.87 13.96 -6.67
CA GLU A 64 -5.20 13.55 -7.13
C GLU A 64 -6.31 14.03 -6.18
N ARG A 65 -6.03 14.11 -4.88
CA ARG A 65 -6.96 14.60 -3.86
C ARG A 65 -7.18 16.11 -3.81
N GLY A 66 -6.50 16.89 -4.66
CA GLY A 66 -6.70 18.36 -4.70
C GLY A 66 -6.26 19.12 -3.43
N GLY A 67 -5.60 18.48 -2.47
CA GLY A 67 -4.93 19.12 -1.34
C GLY A 67 -5.77 19.47 -0.11
N THR A 68 -7.08 19.18 -0.09
CA THR A 68 -7.96 19.37 1.07
C THR A 68 -8.60 18.05 1.43
N THR A 69 -8.21 17.47 2.57
CA THR A 69 -8.75 16.18 3.04
C THR A 69 -9.70 16.31 4.21
N SER A 70 -10.91 15.78 4.06
CA SER A 70 -11.92 15.60 5.12
C SER A 70 -11.63 14.38 6.00
N ASP A 71 -10.87 13.41 5.51
CA ASP A 71 -10.56 12.15 6.19
C ASP A 71 -9.09 11.72 6.02
N ASP A 72 -8.60 10.87 6.93
CA ASP A 72 -7.22 10.41 6.97
C ASP A 72 -6.98 9.26 5.95
N ALA A 73 -6.16 9.52 4.93
CA ALA A 73 -5.70 8.50 3.99
C ALA A 73 -4.36 7.90 4.41
N THR A 74 -4.33 6.58 4.62
CA THR A 74 -3.11 5.86 5.02
C THR A 74 -2.72 4.82 3.98
N VAL A 75 -1.42 4.71 3.68
CA VAL A 75 -0.86 3.70 2.77
C VAL A 75 0.37 3.06 3.41
N PHE A 76 0.42 1.73 3.40
CA PHE A 76 1.56 0.92 3.84
C PHE A 76 2.05 0.05 2.70
N LEU A 77 3.37 0.05 2.47
CA LEU A 77 4.04 -0.90 1.58
C LEU A 77 4.99 -1.76 2.40
N ILE A 78 4.74 -3.06 2.39
CA ILE A 78 5.51 -4.07 3.10
C ILE A 78 6.25 -4.89 2.05
N GLU A 79 7.57 -5.00 2.16
CA GLU A 79 8.36 -5.94 1.37
C GLU A 79 8.70 -7.14 2.25
N TRP A 80 8.25 -8.32 1.81
CA TRP A 80 8.61 -9.58 2.45
C TRP A 80 10.02 -9.97 2.01
N ARG A 81 10.99 -9.87 2.93
CA ARG A 81 12.38 -10.24 2.64
C ARG A 81 12.69 -11.72 2.91
N GLY A 82 11.70 -12.49 3.31
CA GLY A 82 11.92 -13.83 3.88
C GLY A 82 12.62 -13.78 5.22
N GLY A 83 13.02 -14.97 5.68
CA GLY A 83 13.62 -15.20 6.98
C GLY A 83 12.93 -16.39 7.65
N ASP A 84 13.72 -17.23 8.33
CA ASP A 84 13.16 -18.34 9.09
C ASP A 84 12.19 -17.79 10.15
N ALA A 85 10.92 -18.15 10.03
CA ALA A 85 9.93 -17.95 11.09
C ALA A 85 10.33 -18.65 12.41
N HIS A 86 11.39 -19.46 12.41
CA HIS A 86 11.93 -20.12 13.60
C HIS A 86 12.40 -19.17 14.70
N HIS A 87 12.77 -17.91 14.43
CA HIS A 87 13.23 -17.01 15.49
C HIS A 87 12.08 -16.36 16.29
N LEU A 88 10.84 -16.36 15.78
CA LEU A 88 9.71 -15.70 16.45
C LEU A 88 8.82 -16.67 17.25
N ALA A 89 9.02 -17.99 17.11
CA ALA A 89 8.29 -19.01 17.87
C ALA A 89 8.92 -19.36 19.24
N ALA A 90 10.04 -18.73 19.61
CA ALA A 90 10.79 -19.05 20.84
C ALA A 90 10.24 -18.38 22.12
N PHE A 91 9.17 -17.59 22.04
CA PHE A 91 8.49 -17.01 23.20
C PHE A 91 7.14 -17.70 23.47
N GLY A 92 7.16 -19.02 23.70
CA GLY A 92 6.11 -19.72 24.42
C GLY A 92 6.46 -19.78 25.92
N PRO A 93 5.50 -19.62 26.84
CA PRO A 93 5.79 -19.51 28.27
C PRO A 93 6.33 -20.84 28.83
N ARG A 94 7.34 -20.73 29.71
CA ARG A 94 7.84 -21.85 30.52
C ARG A 94 6.84 -22.25 31.58
#